data_AF-A0A6L3YZ76-F1
#
_entry.id   AF-A0A6L3YZ76-F1
#
_cell.length_a   1.000
_cell.length_b   1.000
_cell.length_c   1.000
_cell.angle_alpha   90.00
_cell.angle_beta   90.00
_cell.angle_gamma   90.00
#
_symmetry.space_group_name_H-M   'P 1'
#
loop_
_entity.id
_entity.type
_entity.pdbx_description
1 polymer ?
#
loop_
_entity_poly.entity_id
_entity_poly.type
_entity_poly.pdbx_seq_one_letter_code
_entity_poly.pdbx_strand_id
1 'polypeptide(L)'
;MILLTGPQRDRLLANGRQHDHDHIPVVKFFNPLGAGVWLATELDEDGDIMFGLADFGYPELGSWSLGEMQSVRLPFGMGIERDLLFTGDFPISVWAEATRETGSIRAAERLLYRVGASFSQTSADTENRSA
;
A
#
# COMPACT_ATOMS: atom_id res chain seq x y z
N MET A 1 -2.36 -0.68 18.64
CA MET A 1 -1.80 0.41 17.82
C MET A 1 -2.92 1.09 17.05
N ILE A 2 -2.84 2.39 16.80
CA ILE A 2 -3.78 3.08 15.90
C ILE A 2 -3.31 2.85 14.46
N LEU A 3 -4.13 2.18 13.64
CA LEU A 3 -3.77 1.83 12.27
C LEU A 3 -3.84 3.00 11.29
N LEU A 4 -4.73 3.97 11.51
CA LEU A 4 -4.87 5.15 10.65
C LEU A 4 -4.64 6.43 11.45
N THR A 5 -3.78 7.30 10.93
CA THR A 5 -3.75 8.70 11.40
C THR A 5 -4.98 9.46 10.86
N GLY A 6 -5.34 10.58 11.49
CA GLY A 6 -6.40 11.47 11.00
C GLY A 6 -6.23 11.84 9.51
N PRO A 7 -5.05 12.36 9.10
CA PRO A 7 -4.81 12.69 7.69
C PRO A 7 -4.92 11.51 6.73
N GLN A 8 -4.51 10.31 7.14
CA GLN A 8 -4.68 9.10 6.33
C GLN A 8 -6.16 8.74 6.18
N ARG A 9 -6.93 8.81 7.26
CA ARG A 9 -8.38 8.57 7.23
C ARG A 9 -9.09 9.56 6.32
N ASP A 10 -8.77 10.85 6.42
CA ASP A 10 -9.38 11.90 5.61
C ASP A 10 -9.08 11.70 4.12
N ARG A 11 -7.84 11.34 3.77
CA ARG A 11 -7.45 11.05 2.38
C ARG A 11 -8.13 9.79 1.84
N LEU A 12 -8.19 8.71 2.63
CA LEU A 12 -8.87 7.48 2.23
C LEU A 12 -10.38 7.70 2.01
N LEU A 13 -11.04 8.49 2.87
CA LEU A 13 -12.45 8.87 2.70
C LEU A 13 -12.66 9.76 1.46
N ALA A 14 -11.74 10.68 1.18
CA ALA A 14 -11.80 11.49 -0.03
C ALA A 14 -11.68 10.63 -1.30
N ASN A 15 -10.76 9.65 -1.29
CA ASN A 15 -10.61 8.69 -2.38
C ASN A 15 -11.85 7.80 -2.54
N GLY A 16 -12.46 7.37 -1.42
CA GLY A 16 -13.72 6.60 -1.42
C GLY A 16 -14.84 7.31 -2.16
N ARG A 17 -14.96 8.63 -2.08
CA ARG A 17 -15.96 9.38 -2.88
C ARG A 17 -15.69 9.38 -4.39
N GLN A 18 -14.57 8.81 -4.84
CA GLN A 18 -14.08 8.78 -6.21
C GLN A 18 -13.64 7.37 -6.61
N HIS A 19 -14.48 6.35 -6.37
CA HIS A 19 -14.15 4.93 -6.55
C HIS A 19 -13.61 4.54 -7.95
N ASP A 20 -13.93 5.29 -9.01
CA ASP A 20 -13.48 4.97 -10.38
C ASP A 20 -12.08 5.49 -10.73
N HIS A 21 -11.34 6.04 -9.76
CA HIS A 21 -10.02 6.61 -10.01
C HIS A 21 -8.90 5.65 -9.61
N ASP A 22 -7.79 5.69 -10.36
CA ASP A 22 -6.58 4.92 -10.08
C ASP A 22 -5.77 5.60 -8.97
N HIS A 23 -6.22 5.41 -7.73
CA HIS A 23 -5.65 6.05 -6.57
C HIS A 23 -4.27 5.50 -6.23
N ILE A 24 -3.43 6.40 -5.72
CA ILE A 24 -2.17 6.05 -5.09
C ILE A 24 -2.46 5.52 -3.68
N PRO A 25 -1.91 4.35 -3.28
CA PRO A 25 -2.12 3.81 -1.94
C PRO A 25 -1.67 4.79 -0.85
N VAL A 26 -2.54 5.01 0.13
CA VAL A 26 -2.32 5.97 1.22
C VAL A 26 -1.62 5.31 2.41
N VAL A 27 -1.81 4.02 2.59
CA VAL A 27 -1.28 3.27 3.73
C VAL A 27 -1.00 1.84 3.35
N LYS A 28 0.08 1.30 3.93
CA LYS A 28 0.42 -0.12 3.87
C LYS A 28 0.29 -0.75 5.24
N PHE A 29 -0.38 -1.89 5.29
CA PHE A 29 -0.49 -2.73 6.47
C PHE A 29 0.27 -4.04 6.28
N PHE A 30 0.70 -4.66 7.37
CA PHE A 30 1.33 -5.97 7.33
C PHE A 30 1.09 -6.77 8.61
N ASN A 31 1.09 -8.09 8.47
CA ASN A 31 1.20 -9.01 9.58
C ASN A 31 2.68 -9.14 10.00
N PRO A 32 3.07 -8.74 11.22
CA PRO A 32 4.48 -8.81 11.66
C PRO A 32 4.97 -10.24 11.89
N LEU A 33 4.06 -11.22 12.00
CA LEU A 33 4.37 -12.61 12.30
C LEU A 33 4.11 -13.58 11.15
N GLY A 34 3.83 -13.10 9.93
CA GLY A 34 3.58 -13.99 8.81
C GLY A 34 3.15 -13.31 7.52
N ALA A 35 2.39 -14.05 6.73
CA ALA A 35 1.78 -13.56 5.50
C ALA A 35 0.66 -12.54 5.80
N GLY A 36 0.34 -11.71 4.82
CA GLY A 36 -0.59 -10.60 4.94
C GLY A 36 0.12 -9.28 4.74
N VAL A 37 -0.08 -8.68 3.57
CA VAL A 37 0.25 -7.30 3.25
C VAL A 37 -0.95 -6.68 2.57
N TRP A 38 -1.26 -5.44 2.91
CA TRP A 38 -2.36 -4.68 2.30
C TRP A 38 -1.85 -3.31 1.90
N LEU A 39 -2.31 -2.82 0.77
CA LEU A 39 -2.16 -1.44 0.30
C LEU A 39 -3.56 -0.85 0.18
N ALA A 40 -3.92 0.11 1.03
CA ALA A 40 -5.24 0.71 1.00
C ALA A 40 -5.26 2.00 0.18
N THR A 41 -6.24 2.12 -0.71
CA THR A 41 -6.48 3.29 -1.54
C THR A 41 -7.71 4.06 -1.12
N GLU A 42 -8.74 3.38 -0.63
CA GLU A 42 -10.01 4.00 -0.23
C GLU A 42 -10.49 3.51 1.14
N LEU A 43 -11.35 4.32 1.75
CA LEU A 43 -12.19 3.97 2.88
C LEU A 43 -13.61 4.45 2.58
N ASP A 44 -14.59 3.57 2.75
CA ASP A 44 -16.01 3.86 2.55
C ASP A 44 -16.52 4.88 3.60
N GLU A 45 -17.65 5.50 3.32
CA GLU A 45 -18.23 6.58 4.13
C GLU A 45 -18.57 6.15 5.56
N ASP A 46 -18.86 4.85 5.76
CA ASP A 46 -19.08 4.26 7.08
C ASP A 46 -17.80 4.21 7.93
N GLY A 47 -16.65 4.41 7.31
CA GLY A 47 -15.35 4.46 7.95
C GLY A 47 -14.82 3.10 8.39
N ASP A 48 -15.35 2.00 7.84
CA ASP A 48 -14.92 0.63 8.12
C ASP A 48 -14.43 -0.12 6.87
N ILE A 49 -15.17 -0.09 5.76
CA ILE A 49 -14.80 -0.87 4.58
C ILE A 49 -13.68 -0.18 3.80
N MET A 50 -12.51 -0.81 3.74
CA MET A 50 -11.39 -0.38 2.92
C MET A 50 -11.41 -1.07 1.56
N PHE A 51 -10.78 -0.46 0.57
CA PHE A 51 -10.46 -1.08 -0.72
C PHE A 51 -8.97 -0.88 -1.06
N GLY A 52 -8.43 -1.84 -1.82
CA GLY A 52 -7.09 -1.76 -2.39
C GLY A 52 -6.54 -3.14 -2.74
N LEU A 53 -5.24 -3.32 -2.62
CA LEU A 53 -4.54 -4.57 -2.97
C LEU A 53 -4.14 -5.34 -1.71
N ALA A 54 -4.55 -6.59 -1.61
CA ALA A 54 -4.25 -7.49 -0.50
C ALA A 54 -3.46 -8.71 -0.97
N ASP A 55 -2.52 -9.17 -0.15
CA ASP A 55 -1.64 -10.30 -0.47
C ASP A 55 -1.47 -11.23 0.72
N PHE A 56 -2.03 -12.43 0.57
CA PHE A 56 -1.91 -13.56 1.50
C PHE A 56 -1.16 -14.76 0.87
N GLY A 57 -0.39 -14.51 -0.19
CA GLY A 57 0.22 -15.52 -1.06
C GLY A 57 -0.32 -15.47 -2.50
N TYR A 58 -1.45 -14.79 -2.71
CA TYR A 58 -2.05 -14.52 -4.01
C TYR A 58 -2.55 -13.06 -3.99
N PRO A 59 -1.82 -12.12 -4.62
CA PRO A 59 -2.18 -10.71 -4.62
C PRO A 59 -3.49 -10.44 -5.39
N GLU A 60 -4.45 -9.79 -4.75
CA GLU A 60 -5.77 -9.50 -5.33
C GLU A 60 -6.29 -8.12 -4.92
N LEU A 61 -6.98 -7.45 -5.84
CA LEU A 61 -7.74 -6.24 -5.53
C LEU A 61 -9.05 -6.62 -4.86
N GLY A 62 -9.40 -5.94 -3.78
CA GLY A 62 -10.64 -6.23 -3.07
C GLY A 62 -10.88 -5.33 -1.87
N SER A 63 -11.99 -5.61 -1.19
CA SER A 63 -12.41 -4.88 0.01
C SER A 63 -12.19 -5.69 1.29
N TRP A 64 -11.97 -5.00 2.40
CA TRP A 64 -11.87 -5.62 3.73
C TRP A 64 -12.30 -4.65 4.83
N SER A 65 -12.75 -5.17 5.97
CA SER A 65 -13.10 -4.34 7.13
C SER A 65 -11.85 -3.90 7.91
N LEU A 66 -11.75 -2.60 8.20
CA LEU A 66 -10.73 -2.04 9.09
C LEU A 66 -10.93 -2.53 10.52
N GLY A 67 -12.17 -2.61 11.00
CA GLY A 67 -12.52 -3.11 12.33
C GLY A 67 -12.11 -4.58 12.51
N GLU A 68 -12.39 -5.43 11.52
CA GLU A 68 -11.93 -6.82 11.54
C GLU A 68 -10.39 -6.88 11.55
N MET A 69 -9.72 -6.11 10.70
CA MET A 69 -8.26 -6.02 10.69
C MET A 69 -7.68 -5.60 12.04
N GLN A 70 -8.29 -4.63 12.72
CA GLN A 70 -7.90 -4.17 14.06
C GLN A 70 -8.22 -5.21 15.15
N SER A 71 -9.19 -6.08 14.92
CA SER A 71 -9.59 -7.13 15.85
C SER A 71 -8.64 -8.34 15.82
N VAL A 72 -7.81 -8.48 14.78
CA VAL A 72 -6.84 -9.57 14.66
C VAL A 72 -5.92 -9.61 15.90
N ARG A 73 -5.78 -10.80 16.47
CA ARG A 73 -4.87 -11.09 17.58
C ARG A 73 -3.87 -12.15 17.16
N LEU A 74 -2.60 -11.79 17.20
CA LEU A 74 -1.46 -12.64 16.88
C LEU A 74 -0.69 -13.00 18.16
N PRO A 75 0.22 -13.98 18.09
CA PRO A 75 1.11 -14.29 19.21
C PRO A 75 1.82 -13.05 19.78
N PHE A 76 2.16 -13.12 21.07
CA PHE A 76 2.82 -12.04 21.83
C PHE A 76 1.99 -10.76 21.98
N GLY A 77 0.66 -10.84 21.76
CA GLY A 77 -0.24 -9.69 21.85
C GLY A 77 -0.12 -8.72 20.68
N MET A 78 0.50 -9.15 19.58
CA MET A 78 0.60 -8.36 18.36
C MET A 78 -0.72 -8.36 17.58
N GLY A 79 -0.87 -7.38 16.71
CA GLY A 79 -1.95 -7.32 15.72
C GLY A 79 -1.35 -7.01 14.35
N ILE A 80 -2.21 -6.66 13.40
CA ILE A 80 -1.76 -6.06 12.15
C ILE A 80 -1.09 -4.72 12.46
N GLU A 81 -0.05 -4.39 11.70
CA GLU A 81 0.72 -3.16 11.85
C GLU A 81 0.67 -2.29 10.60
N ARG A 82 0.90 -0.99 10.78
CA ARG A 82 1.06 -0.02 9.70
C ARG A 82 2.54 0.20 9.43
N ASP A 83 2.93 0.18 8.17
CA ASP A 83 4.27 0.57 7.74
C ASP A 83 4.43 2.10 7.85
N LEU A 84 5.36 2.55 8.70
CA LEU A 84 5.59 3.98 8.96
C LEU A 84 6.44 4.65 7.88
N LEU A 85 7.18 3.86 7.09
CA LEU A 85 8.10 4.36 6.06
C LEU A 85 7.49 4.26 4.66
N PHE A 86 6.27 3.74 4.55
CA PHE A 86 5.56 3.63 3.29
C PHE A 86 5.14 5.02 2.76
N THR A 87 5.59 5.34 1.55
CA THR A 87 5.26 6.57 0.81
C THR A 87 4.09 6.36 -0.16
N GLY A 88 4.08 5.21 -0.84
CA GLY A 88 3.11 4.88 -1.87
C GLY A 88 3.27 5.81 -3.06
N ASP A 89 4.32 5.65 -3.87
CA ASP A 89 4.62 6.63 -4.94
C ASP A 89 3.99 6.29 -6.31
N PHE A 90 3.27 5.17 -6.40
CA PHE A 90 2.71 4.66 -7.65
C PHE A 90 1.21 4.35 -7.52
N PRO A 91 0.40 4.54 -8.59
CA PRO A 91 -1.02 4.16 -8.61
C PRO A 91 -1.24 2.67 -8.34
N ILE A 92 -2.42 2.32 -7.81
CA ILE A 92 -2.74 0.94 -7.45
C ILE A 92 -2.76 -0.01 -8.66
N SER A 93 -3.07 0.48 -9.85
CA SER A 93 -2.95 -0.31 -11.08
C SER A 93 -1.51 -0.76 -11.36
N VAL A 94 -0.53 0.10 -11.11
CA VAL A 94 0.91 -0.19 -11.27
C VAL A 94 1.35 -1.23 -10.24
N TRP A 95 0.87 -1.10 -8.99
CA TRP A 95 1.09 -2.12 -7.97
C TRP A 95 0.50 -3.47 -8.37
N ALA A 96 -0.76 -3.48 -8.83
CA ALA A 96 -1.44 -4.70 -9.25
C ALA A 96 -0.67 -5.41 -10.38
N GLU A 97 -0.23 -4.67 -11.39
CA GLU A 97 0.57 -5.23 -12.49
C GLU A 97 1.92 -5.77 -12.02
N ALA A 98 2.65 -4.99 -11.22
CA ALA A 98 3.92 -5.44 -10.65
C ALA A 98 3.75 -6.69 -9.78
N THR A 99 2.63 -6.84 -9.06
CA THR A 99 2.34 -8.07 -8.30
C THR A 99 2.01 -9.27 -9.15
N ARG A 100 1.39 -9.09 -10.34
CA ARG A 100 1.19 -10.20 -11.29
C ARG A 100 2.51 -10.74 -11.82
N GLU A 101 3.48 -9.85 -12.07
CA GLU A 101 4.81 -10.24 -12.55
C GLU A 101 5.67 -10.88 -11.44
N THR A 102 5.61 -10.32 -10.24
CA THR A 102 6.53 -10.69 -9.14
C THR A 102 5.94 -11.68 -8.12
N GLY A 103 4.63 -11.91 -8.17
CA GLY A 103 3.89 -12.84 -7.32
C GLY A 103 3.60 -12.38 -5.88
N SER A 104 4.05 -11.18 -5.46
CA SER A 104 3.72 -10.65 -4.12
C SER A 104 3.89 -9.13 -4.05
N ILE A 105 3.16 -8.46 -3.14
CA ILE A 105 3.30 -7.02 -2.88
C ILE A 105 4.72 -6.68 -2.43
N ARG A 106 5.33 -7.53 -1.60
CA ARG A 106 6.71 -7.31 -1.11
C ARG A 106 7.74 -7.40 -2.23
N ALA A 107 7.54 -8.27 -3.21
CA ALA A 107 8.44 -8.37 -4.37
C ALA A 107 8.21 -7.20 -5.34
N ALA A 108 6.95 -6.83 -5.59
CA ALA A 108 6.58 -5.66 -6.39
C ALA A 108 7.18 -4.36 -5.81
N GLU A 109 7.10 -4.16 -4.50
CA GLU A 109 7.70 -3.00 -3.82
C GLU A 109 9.19 -2.85 -4.11
N ARG A 110 9.94 -3.97 -4.01
CA ARG A 110 11.38 -3.98 -4.33
C ARG A 110 11.66 -3.67 -5.79
N LEU A 111 10.80 -4.10 -6.71
CA LEU A 111 10.93 -3.81 -8.13
C LEU A 111 10.68 -2.32 -8.39
N LEU A 112 9.53 -1.80 -7.94
CA LEU A 112 9.10 -0.42 -8.18
C LEU A 112 10.12 0.60 -7.66
N TYR A 113 10.59 0.43 -6.42
CA TYR A 113 11.54 1.37 -5.83
C TYR A 113 12.99 1.17 -6.30
N ARG A 114 13.37 -0.01 -6.79
CA ARG A 114 14.65 -0.20 -7.49
C ARG A 114 14.64 0.55 -8.82
N VAL A 115 13.56 0.41 -9.59
CA VAL A 115 13.40 1.06 -10.89
C VAL A 115 13.35 2.59 -10.73
N GLY A 116 12.58 3.09 -9.76
CA GLY A 116 12.54 4.53 -9.44
C GLY A 116 13.90 5.11 -9.05
N ALA A 117 14.71 4.36 -8.28
CA ALA A 117 16.07 4.76 -7.94
C ALA A 117 16.99 4.83 -9.18
N SER A 118 16.90 3.87 -10.11
CA SER A 118 17.69 3.88 -11.34
C SER A 118 17.32 5.00 -12.32
N PHE A 119 16.05 5.41 -12.38
CA PHE A 119 15.64 6.57 -13.17
C PHE A 119 16.15 7.90 -12.58
N SER A 120 16.18 7.99 -11.25
CA SER A 120 16.74 9.15 -10.54
C SER A 120 18.25 9.29 -10.75
N GLN A 121 18.98 8.18 -10.81
CA GLN A 121 20.42 8.18 -11.09
C GLN A 121 20.75 8.56 -12.54
N THR A 122 19.95 8.13 -13.51
CA THR A 122 20.19 8.43 -14.94
C THR A 122 19.96 9.91 -15.28
N SER A 123 19.01 10.58 -14.62
CA SER A 123 18.81 12.03 -14.77
C SER A 123 19.98 12.83 -14.19
N ALA A 124 20.46 12.46 -12.99
CA ALA A 124 21.59 13.15 -12.35
C ALA A 124 22.89 13.04 -13.16
N ASP A 125 23.15 11.89 -13.79
CA ASP A 125 24.33 11.71 -14.65
C ASP A 125 24.26 12.49 -15.97
N THR A 126 23.05 12.80 -16.46
CA THR A 126 22.87 13.60 -17.68
C THR A 126 23.09 15.09 -17.42
N GLU A 127 22.66 15.58 -16.26
CA GLU A 127 22.91 16.97 -15.84
C GLU A 127 24.39 17.23 -15.54
N ASN A 128 25.10 16.27 -14.94
CA ASN A 128 26.52 16.43 -14.56
C ASN A 128 27.51 16.28 -15.73
N ARG A 129 27.05 15.88 -16.92
CA ARG A 129 27.86 15.85 -18.17
C ARG A 129 27.74 17.11 -19.02
N SER A 130 26.90 18.06 -18.60
CA SER A 130 26.59 19.29 -19.34
C SER A 130 27.25 20.54 -18.74
N ALA A 131 28.19 20.36 -17.79
CA ALA A 131 28.91 21.43 -17.09
C ALA A 131 30.41 21.44 -17.42
#